data_AF-A0A352MV39-F1
#
_entry.id   AF-A0A352MV39-F1
#
_cell.length_a   1.000
_cell.length_b   1.000
_cell.length_c   1.000
_cell.angle_alpha   90.00
_cell.angle_beta   90.00
_cell.angle_gamma   90.00
#
_symmetry.space_group_name_H-M   'P 1'
#
loop_
_entity.id
_entity.type
_entity.pdbx_description
1 polymer ?
#
loop_
_entity_poly.entity_id
_entity_poly.type
_entity_poly.pdbx_seq_one_letter_code
_entity_poly.pdbx_strand_id
1 'polypeptide(L)'
;MSEKYTEDNNKCRENEKLKSKNVMKKIFGIIGKVLIWVMLILTIIIFIRAFIYKKYDVLGYRFFIIMSGSMEPTIDTSDVVITKEQNDNFQNGDIIAFQNLHFSLST
;
A
#
# COMPACT_ATOMS: atom_id res chain seq x y z
N MET A 1 -39.72 51.30 21.38
CA MET A 1 -38.35 51.03 21.88
C MET A 1 -38.03 49.54 21.89
N SER A 2 -38.98 48.66 22.28
CA SER A 2 -38.79 47.21 22.34
C SER A 2 -38.69 46.50 20.99
N GLU A 3 -39.45 46.94 19.99
CA GLU A 3 -39.60 46.24 18.70
C GLU A 3 -38.31 46.21 17.86
N LYS A 4 -37.55 47.33 17.89
CA LYS A 4 -36.25 47.46 17.22
C LYS A 4 -35.18 46.55 17.82
N TYR A 5 -35.28 46.29 19.12
CA TYR A 5 -34.34 45.43 19.84
C TYR A 5 -34.53 43.97 19.42
N THR A 6 -35.76 43.54 19.19
CA THR A 6 -36.08 42.18 18.72
C THR A 6 -35.55 41.89 17.32
N GLU A 7 -35.62 42.84 16.39
CA GLU A 7 -35.07 42.65 15.03
C GLU A 7 -33.54 42.51 15.02
N ASP A 8 -32.81 43.35 15.77
CA ASP A 8 -31.35 43.27 15.82
C ASP A 8 -30.85 41.93 16.40
N ASN A 9 -31.55 41.40 17.40
CA ASN A 9 -31.23 40.09 17.97
C ASN A 9 -31.48 38.92 16.98
N ASN A 10 -32.55 39.00 16.18
CA ASN A 10 -32.84 37.99 15.17
C ASN A 10 -31.82 38.04 14.02
N LYS A 11 -31.43 39.23 13.58
CA LYS A 11 -30.43 39.43 12.54
C LYS A 11 -29.05 38.91 12.97
N CYS A 12 -28.61 39.19 14.19
CA CYS A 12 -27.35 38.64 14.73
C CYS A 12 -27.34 37.10 14.75
N ARG A 13 -28.44 36.46 15.20
CA ARG A 13 -28.56 34.99 15.24
C ARG A 13 -28.55 34.32 13.87
N GLU A 14 -29.10 34.96 12.84
CA GLU A 14 -29.12 34.44 11.48
C GLU A 14 -27.71 34.44 10.85
N ASN A 15 -26.95 35.52 11.06
CA ASN A 15 -25.58 35.67 10.54
C ASN A 15 -24.61 34.64 11.14
N GLU A 16 -24.72 34.31 12.42
CA GLU A 16 -23.89 33.27 13.06
C GLU A 16 -24.20 31.87 12.52
N LYS A 17 -25.48 31.57 12.27
CA LYS A 17 -25.91 30.29 11.67
C LYS A 17 -25.41 30.14 10.23
N LEU A 18 -25.46 31.21 9.43
CA LEU A 18 -24.93 31.24 8.06
C LEU A 18 -23.40 31.09 8.06
N LYS A 19 -22.70 31.77 8.98
CA LYS A 19 -21.25 31.65 9.16
C LYS A 19 -20.85 30.21 9.50
N SER A 20 -21.51 29.57 10.47
CA SER A 20 -21.25 28.19 10.89
C SER A 20 -21.53 27.15 9.79
N LYS A 21 -22.63 27.30 9.04
CA LYS A 21 -22.94 26.45 7.86
C LYS A 21 -21.85 26.53 6.79
N ASN A 22 -21.30 27.73 6.56
CA ASN A 22 -20.25 27.94 5.56
C ASN A 22 -18.90 27.35 5.99
N VAL A 23 -18.57 27.33 7.30
CA VAL A 23 -17.36 26.68 7.81
C VAL A 23 -17.47 25.15 7.71
N MET A 24 -18.61 24.56 8.10
CA MET A 24 -18.84 23.11 7.98
C MET A 24 -18.78 22.61 6.52
N LYS A 25 -19.37 23.33 5.57
CA LYS A 25 -19.26 23.01 4.13
C LYS A 25 -17.81 23.03 3.64
N LYS A 26 -17.00 23.96 4.15
CA LYS A 26 -15.59 24.10 3.77
C LYS A 26 -14.75 22.93 4.30
N ILE A 27 -14.99 22.51 5.54
CA ILE A 27 -14.34 21.35 6.18
C ILE A 27 -14.69 20.04 5.47
N PHE A 28 -15.96 19.85 5.09
CA PHE A 28 -16.39 18.64 4.37
C PHE A 28 -15.77 18.54 2.96
N GLY A 29 -15.57 19.68 2.28
CA GLY A 29 -14.83 19.69 1.01
C GLY A 29 -13.34 19.35 1.16
N ILE A 30 -12.74 19.68 2.30
CA ILE A 30 -11.33 19.36 2.60
C ILE A 30 -11.18 17.88 2.96
N ILE A 31 -12.10 17.32 3.77
CA ILE A 31 -12.04 15.91 4.18
C ILE A 31 -12.11 14.97 2.98
N GLY A 32 -12.96 15.28 1.99
CA GLY A 32 -13.05 14.49 0.76
C GLY A 32 -11.78 14.56 -0.09
N LYS A 33 -11.15 15.74 -0.20
CA LYS A 33 -9.86 15.90 -0.90
C LYS A 33 -8.73 15.14 -0.20
N VAL A 34 -8.70 15.17 1.13
CA VAL A 34 -7.72 14.42 1.93
C VAL A 34 -7.90 12.92 1.69
N LEU A 35 -9.13 12.40 1.72
CA LEU A 35 -9.39 10.98 1.48
C LEU A 35 -8.91 10.52 0.10
N ILE A 36 -9.16 11.33 -0.94
CA ILE A 36 -8.65 11.08 -2.30
C ILE A 36 -7.13 11.05 -2.35
N TRP A 37 -6.47 11.98 -1.65
CA TRP A 37 -5.02 12.07 -1.59
C TRP A 37 -4.41 10.86 -0.87
N VAL A 38 -5.04 10.40 0.22
CA VAL A 38 -4.60 9.18 0.94
C VAL A 38 -4.69 7.95 0.03
N MET A 39 -5.80 7.77 -0.70
CA MET A 39 -5.93 6.66 -1.65
C MET A 39 -4.90 6.73 -2.78
N LEU A 40 -4.62 7.93 -3.29
CA LEU A 40 -3.60 8.13 -4.33
C LEU A 40 -2.20 7.74 -3.81
N ILE A 41 -1.85 8.19 -2.60
CA ILE A 41 -0.58 7.86 -1.95
C ILE A 41 -0.44 6.35 -1.73
N LEU A 42 -1.49 5.67 -1.23
CA LEU A 42 -1.47 4.22 -1.06
C LEU A 42 -1.19 3.50 -2.39
N THR A 43 -1.89 3.92 -3.44
CA THR A 43 -1.74 3.34 -4.78
C THR A 43 -0.32 3.53 -5.31
N ILE A 44 0.24 4.74 -5.16
CA ILE A 44 1.62 5.05 -5.55
C ILE A 44 2.62 4.19 -4.79
N ILE A 45 2.46 4.01 -3.47
CA ILE A 45 3.34 3.16 -2.66
C ILE A 45 3.30 1.72 -3.16
N ILE A 46 2.12 1.18 -3.45
CA ILE A 46 1.97 -0.18 -3.99
C ILE A 46 2.63 -0.28 -5.37
N PHE A 47 2.43 0.72 -6.24
CA PHE A 47 3.05 0.77 -7.56
C PHE A 47 4.58 0.82 -7.50
N ILE A 48 5.13 1.66 -6.62
CA ILE A 48 6.58 1.77 -6.41
C ILE A 48 7.14 0.44 -5.90
N ARG A 49 6.48 -0.22 -4.95
CA ARG A 49 6.88 -1.55 -4.49
C ARG A 49 6.81 -2.58 -5.63
N ALA A 50 5.72 -2.63 -6.37
CA ALA A 50 5.59 -3.54 -7.51
C ALA A 50 6.68 -3.30 -8.58
N PHE A 51 7.02 -2.04 -8.85
CA PHE A 51 8.00 -1.67 -9.87
C PHE A 51 9.45 -1.91 -9.44
N ILE A 52 9.81 -1.59 -8.19
CA ILE A 52 11.17 -1.78 -7.65
C ILE A 52 11.46 -3.26 -7.47
N TYR A 53 10.54 -4.01 -6.87
CA TYR A 53 10.86 -5.38 -6.52
C TYR A 53 10.82 -6.31 -7.73
N LYS A 54 10.06 -6.00 -8.81
CA LYS A 54 9.94 -6.80 -10.07
C LYS A 54 9.78 -8.32 -9.88
N LYS A 55 9.51 -8.70 -8.63
CA LYS A 55 9.48 -9.99 -8.00
C LYS A 55 8.33 -9.83 -7.02
N TYR A 56 7.45 -10.81 -6.99
CA TYR A 56 6.33 -10.84 -6.05
C TYR A 56 6.84 -11.10 -4.63
N ASP A 57 7.77 -10.28 -4.14
CA ASP A 57 8.22 -10.24 -2.74
C ASP A 57 7.12 -9.57 -1.92
N VAL A 58 6.05 -10.33 -1.68
CA VAL A 58 5.04 -9.96 -0.69
C VAL A 58 5.64 -10.29 0.68
N LEU A 59 6.00 -9.26 1.44
CA LEU A 59 6.37 -9.39 2.86
C LEU A 59 7.59 -10.30 3.14
N GLY A 60 8.54 -10.41 2.19
CA GLY A 60 9.75 -11.25 2.34
C GLY A 60 9.57 -12.70 1.90
N TYR A 61 8.46 -13.01 1.22
CA TYR A 61 8.23 -14.29 0.56
C TYR A 61 8.35 -14.16 -0.95
N ARG A 62 9.14 -15.05 -1.55
CA ARG A 62 9.36 -15.11 -3.00
C ARG A 62 8.75 -16.37 -3.59
N PHE A 63 7.92 -16.17 -4.62
CA PHE A 63 7.31 -17.24 -5.39
C PHE A 63 8.21 -17.64 -6.57
N PHE A 64 8.44 -18.94 -6.71
CA PHE A 64 9.16 -19.54 -7.83
C PHE A 64 8.31 -20.63 -8.47
N ILE A 65 8.40 -20.77 -9.78
CA ILE A 65 7.83 -21.89 -10.53
C ILE A 65 8.99 -22.81 -10.90
N ILE A 66 8.89 -24.09 -10.56
CA ILE A 66 9.95 -25.05 -10.88
C ILE A 66 9.86 -25.43 -12.35
N MET A 67 10.96 -25.23 -13.07
CA MET A 67 11.07 -25.58 -14.49
C MET A 67 11.90 -26.86 -14.72
N SER A 68 12.61 -27.37 -13.71
CA SER A 68 13.53 -28.52 -13.83
C SER A 68 13.16 -29.66 -12.88
N GLY A 69 13.09 -30.88 -13.37
CA GLY A 69 12.79 -32.09 -12.58
C GLY A 69 13.95 -32.62 -11.74
N SER A 70 15.03 -31.86 -11.53
CA SER A 70 16.19 -32.31 -10.75
C SER A 70 15.91 -32.45 -9.24
N MET A 71 14.73 -32.01 -8.78
CA MET A 71 14.25 -32.16 -7.40
C MET A 71 13.14 -33.22 -7.26
N GLU A 72 12.85 -33.98 -8.31
CA GLU A 72 11.93 -35.13 -8.22
C GLU A 72 12.53 -36.24 -7.33
N PRO A 73 11.72 -36.92 -6.50
CA PRO A 73 10.26 -36.85 -6.39
C PRO A 73 9.76 -35.85 -5.32
N THR A 74 10.67 -35.11 -4.67
CA THR A 74 10.31 -34.26 -3.53
C THR A 74 9.56 -33.00 -3.96
N ILE A 75 9.89 -32.45 -5.14
CA ILE A 75 9.15 -31.34 -5.75
C ILE A 75 9.04 -31.55 -7.26
N ASP A 76 7.82 -31.49 -7.78
CA ASP A 76 7.52 -31.77 -9.18
C ASP A 76 7.71 -30.52 -10.06
N THR A 77 7.89 -30.77 -11.36
CA THR A 77 7.89 -29.69 -12.35
C THR A 77 6.51 -29.04 -12.43
N SER A 78 6.47 -27.71 -12.62
CA SER A 78 5.24 -26.89 -12.60
C SER A 78 4.70 -26.51 -11.20
N ASP A 79 5.29 -27.00 -10.11
CA ASP A 79 4.89 -26.58 -8.76
C ASP A 79 5.29 -25.13 -8.44
N VAL A 80 4.44 -24.50 -7.62
CA VAL A 80 4.66 -23.15 -7.09
C VAL A 80 5.25 -23.25 -5.69
N VAL A 81 6.48 -22.77 -5.52
CA VAL A 81 7.19 -22.79 -4.24
C VAL A 81 7.24 -21.39 -3.65
N ILE A 82 7.00 -21.30 -2.34
CA ILE A 82 7.11 -20.07 -1.56
C ILE A 82 8.37 -20.16 -0.72
N THR A 83 9.31 -19.25 -0.92
CA THR A 83 10.57 -19.19 -0.18
C THR A 83 10.60 -17.95 0.70
N LYS A 84 11.17 -18.03 1.89
CA LYS A 84 11.36 -16.90 2.79
C LYS A 84 12.83 -16.52 2.81
N GLU A 85 13.13 -15.22 2.71
CA GLU A 85 14.51 -14.74 2.88
C GLU A 85 14.95 -14.92 4.34
N GLN A 86 16.00 -15.71 4.54
CA GLN A 86 16.58 -16.01 5.85
C GLN A 86 18.09 -15.87 5.74
N ASN A 87 18.68 -15.01 6.58
CA ASN A 87 20.10 -14.70 6.48
C ASN A 87 21.00 -15.75 7.13
N ASP A 88 20.62 -16.31 8.29
CA ASP A 88 21.64 -16.89 9.19
C ASP A 88 21.23 -18.19 9.92
N ASN A 89 20.29 -19.00 9.40
CA ASN A 89 19.90 -20.26 10.07
C ASN A 89 19.55 -21.39 9.08
N PHE A 90 20.52 -21.79 8.26
CA PHE A 90 20.39 -22.97 7.41
C PHE A 90 20.87 -24.21 8.17
N GLN A 91 20.06 -25.26 8.20
CA GLN A 91 20.44 -26.55 8.74
C GLN A 91 20.71 -27.56 7.61
N ASN A 92 21.54 -28.57 7.92
CA ASN A 92 21.81 -29.64 6.98
C ASN A 92 20.52 -30.42 6.69
N GLY A 93 20.08 -30.40 5.43
CA GLY A 93 18.81 -31.01 4.99
C GLY A 93 17.79 -29.99 4.48
N ASP A 94 18.03 -28.69 4.64
CA ASP A 94 17.14 -27.64 4.15
C ASP A 94 17.21 -27.49 2.63
N ILE A 95 16.04 -27.37 2.00
CA ILE A 95 15.91 -27.08 0.57
C ILE A 95 15.95 -25.57 0.38
N ILE A 96 17.01 -25.08 -0.29
CA ILE A 96 17.22 -23.65 -0.53
C ILE A 96 17.17 -23.30 -2.01
N ALA A 97 16.68 -22.11 -2.32
CA ALA A 97 16.73 -21.54 -3.67
C ALA A 97 17.87 -20.52 -3.75
N PHE A 98 18.82 -20.74 -4.66
CA PHE A 98 19.95 -19.83 -4.88
C PHE A 98 20.03 -19.42 -6.35
N GLN A 99 20.54 -18.21 -6.60
CA GLN A 99 20.76 -17.72 -7.95
C GLN A 99 22.24 -17.93 -8.32
N ASN A 100 22.50 -18.74 -9.34
CA ASN A 100 23.84 -18.86 -9.91
C ASN A 100 24.23 -17.56 -10.61
N LEU A 101 25.24 -16.86 -10.08
CA LEU A 101 25.85 -15.72 -10.75
C LEU A 101 26.80 -16.24 -11.82
N HIS A 102 26.28 -16.52 -13.02
CA HIS A 102 27.10 -16.97 -14.15
C HIS A 102 27.87 -15.79 -14.73
N PHE A 103 29.12 -15.60 -14.30
CA PHE A 103 30.04 -14.62 -14.87
C PHE A 103 30.61 -15.18 -16.18
N SER A 104 29.98 -14.82 -17.30
CA SER A 104 30.48 -15.13 -18.64
C SER A 104 31.72 -14.29 -18.94
N LEU A 105 32.90 -14.80 -18.60
CA LEU A 105 34.15 -14.35 -19.23
C LEU A 105 34.18 -14.94 -20.65
N SER A 106 33.75 -14.15 -21.63
CA SER A 106 34.05 -14.46 -23.03
C SER A 106 35.55 -14.25 -23.25
N THR A 107 36.28 -15.36 -23.42
CA THR A 107 37.61 -15.37 -24.04
C THR A 107 37.44 -15.34 -25.55
#